data_AF-A0AAQ4EFF3-F1
#
_entry.id   AF-A0AAQ4EFF3-F1
#
_cell.length_a   1.000
_cell.length_b   1.000
_cell.length_c   1.000
_cell.angle_alpha   90.00
_cell.angle_beta   90.00
_cell.angle_gamma   90.00
#
_symmetry.space_group_name_H-M   'P 1'
#
loop_
_entity.id
_entity.type
_entity.pdbx_description
1 polymer ?
#
loop_
_entity_poly.entity_id
_entity_poly.type
_entity_poly.pdbx_seq_one_letter_code
_entity_poly.pdbx_strand_id
1 'polypeptide(L)'
;MDRHGASLEGVCAEQPVGGLQLRFLENGTLEITCETGGQKFECLLDKRLTVDVISLPLATAWALREDLENSSLQAALENLPKRLEAYVLRQKQVENTERKHGLHLLRRKLETAGSYTFIRADLVLDFEDYGGIRLDMWYDDFSVRPHRAIVKCRGPSSFTDMVSDKVEGIQDLLQSLPLDEACDVLFATA
;
A
#
# COMPACT_ATOMS: atom_id res chain seq x y z
N MET A 1 -17.34 19.55 -22.71
CA MET A 1 -16.75 18.26 -22.28
C MET A 1 -17.77 17.61 -21.40
N ASP A 2 -18.50 16.64 -21.95
CA ASP A 2 -19.57 15.97 -21.22
C ASP A 2 -18.95 15.09 -20.13
N ARG A 3 -19.27 15.40 -18.87
CA ARG A 3 -18.93 14.56 -17.73
C ARG A 3 -19.87 13.35 -17.80
N HIS A 4 -19.40 12.25 -18.38
CA HIS A 4 -20.01 10.94 -18.16
C HIS A 4 -19.73 10.52 -16.71
N GLY A 5 -20.50 11.06 -15.76
CA GLY A 5 -20.46 10.61 -14.38
C GLY A 5 -20.90 9.15 -14.29
N ALA A 6 -20.28 8.40 -13.38
CA ALA A 6 -20.71 7.05 -13.06
C ALA A 6 -22.20 7.03 -12.64
N SER A 7 -22.89 5.95 -13.00
CA SER A 7 -24.26 5.66 -12.58
C SER A 7 -24.35 4.20 -12.16
N LEU A 8 -25.24 3.88 -11.23
CA LEU A 8 -25.57 2.49 -10.88
C LEU A 8 -26.39 1.82 -12.00
N GLU A 9 -26.93 2.59 -12.95
CA GLU A 9 -27.68 2.07 -14.10
C GLU A 9 -26.73 1.34 -15.07
N GLY A 10 -26.90 0.02 -15.18
CA GLY A 10 -26.10 -0.82 -16.09
C GLY A 10 -25.17 -1.83 -15.41
N VAL A 11 -25.04 -1.81 -14.08
CA VAL A 11 -24.31 -2.87 -13.36
C VAL A 11 -25.19 -4.10 -13.20
N CYS A 12 -24.90 -5.15 -13.97
CA CYS A 12 -25.45 -6.47 -13.71
C CYS A 12 -24.85 -7.01 -12.40
N ALA A 13 -25.66 -7.04 -11.35
CA ALA A 13 -25.27 -7.55 -10.03
C ALA A 13 -24.82 -9.02 -10.01
N GLU A 14 -25.03 -9.75 -11.11
CA GLU A 14 -24.70 -11.17 -11.23
C GLU A 14 -23.36 -11.44 -11.93
N GLN A 15 -22.67 -10.42 -12.46
CA GLN A 15 -21.36 -10.62 -13.08
C GLN A 15 -20.23 -10.27 -12.10
N PRO A 16 -19.34 -11.22 -11.77
CA PRO A 16 -18.18 -10.94 -10.93
C PRO A 16 -17.26 -9.97 -11.67
N VAL A 17 -17.14 -8.74 -11.16
CA VAL A 17 -16.12 -7.79 -11.62
C VAL A 17 -14.83 -8.12 -10.89
N GLY A 18 -13.94 -8.87 -11.54
CA GLY A 18 -12.56 -9.04 -11.08
C GLY A 18 -12.39 -9.55 -9.64
N GLY A 19 -13.30 -10.40 -9.14
CA GLY A 19 -13.25 -10.91 -7.76
C GLY A 19 -14.11 -10.14 -6.73
N LEU A 20 -14.93 -9.17 -7.18
CA LEU A 20 -15.95 -8.54 -6.36
C LEU A 20 -17.26 -9.34 -6.36
N GLN A 21 -17.90 -9.41 -5.20
CA GLN A 21 -19.30 -9.78 -5.06
C GLN A 21 -20.13 -8.49 -4.93
N LEU A 22 -21.14 -8.36 -5.78
CA LEU A 22 -21.99 -7.18 -5.87
C LEU A 22 -23.42 -7.58 -5.47
N ARG A 23 -24.04 -6.82 -4.56
CA ARG A 23 -25.42 -7.07 -4.14
C ARG A 23 -26.19 -5.77 -4.00
N PHE A 24 -27.30 -5.62 -4.73
CA PHE A 24 -28.21 -4.51 -4.49
C PHE A 24 -29.09 -4.79 -3.28
N LEU A 25 -29.13 -3.82 -2.37
CA LEU A 25 -30.05 -3.81 -1.23
C LEU A 25 -31.39 -3.20 -1.63
N GLU A 26 -32.45 -3.51 -0.89
CA GLU A 26 -33.82 -3.04 -1.18
C GLU A 26 -33.96 -1.52 -1.23
N ASN A 27 -33.08 -0.79 -0.54
CA ASN A 27 -33.05 0.68 -0.53
C ASN A 27 -32.33 1.29 -1.77
N GLY A 28 -31.83 0.45 -2.69
CA GLY A 28 -31.10 0.86 -3.88
C GLY A 28 -29.63 1.21 -3.63
N THR A 29 -29.07 0.76 -2.52
CA THR A 29 -27.62 0.80 -2.23
C THR A 29 -26.95 -0.41 -2.86
N LEU A 30 -25.76 -0.25 -3.40
CA LEU A 30 -24.91 -1.34 -3.86
C LEU A 30 -23.94 -1.73 -2.74
N GLU A 31 -24.07 -2.95 -2.25
CA GLU A 31 -23.07 -3.57 -1.39
C GLU A 31 -21.97 -4.20 -2.25
N ILE A 32 -20.72 -3.89 -1.90
CA ILE A 32 -19.53 -4.42 -2.55
C ILE A 32 -18.74 -5.19 -1.52
N THR A 33 -18.48 -6.45 -1.82
CA THR A 33 -17.62 -7.32 -1.01
C THR A 33 -16.44 -7.80 -1.86
N CYS A 34 -15.25 -7.78 -1.28
CA CYS A 34 -14.04 -8.35 -1.88
C CYS A 34 -13.33 -9.22 -0.84
N GLU A 35 -12.96 -10.43 -1.21
CA GLU A 35 -12.12 -11.29 -0.38
C GLU A 35 -10.76 -11.47 -1.05
N THR A 36 -9.68 -11.09 -0.37
CA THR A 36 -8.32 -11.27 -0.89
C THR A 36 -7.35 -11.52 0.25
N GLY A 37 -6.39 -12.42 0.01
CA GLY A 37 -5.35 -12.79 0.97
C GLY A 37 -5.84 -13.25 2.35
N GLY A 38 -7.06 -13.80 2.42
CA GLY A 38 -7.71 -14.26 3.66
C GLY A 38 -8.43 -13.16 4.46
N GLN A 39 -8.57 -11.96 3.90
CA GLN A 39 -9.28 -10.83 4.50
C GLN A 39 -10.52 -10.47 3.68
N LYS A 40 -11.61 -10.13 4.37
CA LYS A 40 -12.88 -9.69 3.77
C LYS A 40 -13.02 -8.17 3.91
N PHE A 41 -13.18 -7.50 2.77
CA PHE A 41 -13.37 -6.05 2.67
C PHE A 41 -14.78 -5.74 2.17
N GLU A 42 -15.43 -4.77 2.81
CA GLU A 42 -16.81 -4.40 2.56
C GLU A 42 -16.97 -2.88 2.52
N CYS A 43 -17.73 -2.40 1.54
CA CYS A 43 -18.22 -1.03 1.47
C CYS A 43 -19.61 -0.97 0.83
N LEU A 44 -20.31 0.15 1.06
CA LEU A 44 -21.59 0.43 0.44
C LEU A 44 -21.48 1.65 -0.47
N LEU A 45 -22.14 1.62 -1.62
CA LEU A 45 -22.33 2.76 -2.51
C LEU A 45 -23.81 3.13 -2.55
N ASP A 46 -24.13 4.37 -2.14
CA ASP A 46 -25.48 4.89 -2.29
C ASP A 46 -25.78 5.33 -3.74
N LYS A 47 -27.01 5.78 -4.00
CA LYS A 47 -27.44 6.27 -5.32
C LYS A 47 -26.68 7.51 -5.81
N ARG A 48 -25.95 8.19 -4.91
CA ARG A 48 -25.10 9.34 -5.22
C ARG A 48 -23.63 8.95 -5.34
N LEU A 49 -23.33 7.65 -5.32
CA LEU A 49 -21.98 7.08 -5.33
C LEU A 49 -21.14 7.50 -4.13
N THR A 50 -21.79 7.81 -3.01
CA THR A 50 -21.12 8.03 -1.74
C THR A 50 -20.63 6.69 -1.21
N VAL A 51 -19.33 6.61 -0.91
CA VAL A 51 -18.71 5.43 -0.29
C VAL A 51 -18.94 5.47 1.21
N ASP A 52 -19.74 4.54 1.73
CA ASP A 52 -19.84 4.24 3.16
C ASP A 52 -18.91 3.07 3.50
N VAL A 53 -18.02 3.31 4.46
CA VAL A 53 -16.88 2.44 4.76
C VAL A 53 -17.22 1.53 5.92
N ILE A 54 -17.32 0.22 5.65
CA ILE A 54 -17.51 -0.80 6.70
C ILE A 54 -16.14 -1.33 7.15
N SER A 55 -15.40 -1.97 6.23
CA SER A 55 -14.07 -2.54 6.53
C SER A 55 -13.01 -2.18 5.49
N LEU A 56 -13.33 -1.31 4.52
CA LEU A 56 -12.40 -0.88 3.49
C LEU A 56 -11.30 0.05 4.07
N PRO A 57 -10.01 -0.15 3.75
CA PRO A 57 -8.95 0.77 4.19
C PRO A 57 -9.25 2.20 3.73
N LEU A 58 -9.08 3.19 4.61
CA LEU A 58 -9.51 4.57 4.36
C LEU A 58 -8.99 5.16 3.04
N ALA A 59 -7.71 4.97 2.76
CA ALA A 59 -7.12 5.48 1.50
C ALA A 59 -7.59 4.69 0.27
N THR A 60 -7.94 3.40 0.41
CA THR A 60 -8.63 2.65 -0.66
C THR A 60 -10.04 3.19 -0.90
N ALA A 61 -10.76 3.57 0.16
CA ALA A 61 -12.08 4.19 0.05
C ALA A 61 -12.02 5.57 -0.64
N TRP A 62 -11.02 6.39 -0.32
CA TRP A 62 -10.80 7.66 -1.01
C TRP A 62 -10.46 7.48 -2.48
N ALA A 63 -9.57 6.54 -2.80
CA ALA A 63 -9.22 6.26 -4.19
C ALA A 63 -10.41 5.69 -4.99
N LEU A 64 -11.25 4.86 -4.37
CA LEU A 64 -12.51 4.40 -4.99
C LEU A 64 -13.45 5.58 -5.27
N ARG A 65 -13.59 6.51 -4.33
CA ARG A 65 -14.40 7.71 -4.52
C ARG A 65 -13.86 8.57 -5.67
N GLU A 66 -12.55 8.77 -5.73
CA GLU A 66 -11.91 9.50 -6.82
C GLU A 66 -12.12 8.81 -8.18
N ASP A 67 -12.01 7.48 -8.22
CA ASP A 67 -12.30 6.71 -9.43
C ASP A 67 -13.77 6.89 -9.86
N LEU A 68 -14.73 6.89 -8.93
CA LEU A 68 -16.16 7.10 -9.21
C LEU A 68 -16.47 8.52 -9.70
N GLU A 69 -15.70 9.52 -9.26
CA GLU A 69 -15.84 10.91 -9.68
C GLU A 69 -15.26 11.15 -11.10
N ASN A 70 -14.23 10.37 -11.48
CA ASN A 70 -13.46 10.61 -12.71
C ASN A 70 -13.65 9.55 -13.81
N SER A 71 -14.32 8.44 -13.53
CA SER A 71 -14.46 7.32 -14.47
C SER A 71 -15.84 6.66 -14.39
N SER A 72 -16.07 5.60 -15.19
CA SER A 72 -17.30 4.82 -15.10
C SER A 72 -17.29 3.94 -13.84
N LEU A 73 -18.48 3.60 -13.34
CA LEU A 73 -18.61 2.69 -12.19
C LEU A 73 -17.89 1.37 -12.45
N GLN A 74 -18.00 0.83 -13.67
CA GLN A 74 -17.30 -0.40 -14.03
C GLN A 74 -15.77 -0.25 -13.93
N ALA A 75 -15.19 0.84 -14.45
CA ALA A 75 -13.75 1.08 -14.37
C ALA A 75 -13.28 1.24 -12.91
N ALA A 76 -14.06 1.94 -12.08
CA ALA A 76 -13.77 2.10 -10.65
C ALA A 76 -13.79 0.74 -9.91
N LEU A 77 -14.78 -0.11 -10.21
CA LEU A 77 -14.90 -1.45 -9.63
C LEU A 77 -13.80 -2.41 -10.12
N GLU A 78 -13.32 -2.27 -11.37
CA GLU A 78 -12.21 -3.08 -11.89
C GLU A 78 -10.86 -2.77 -11.21
N ASN A 79 -10.69 -1.57 -10.66
CA ASN A 79 -9.48 -1.15 -9.94
C ASN A 79 -9.49 -1.58 -8.47
N LEU A 80 -10.67 -1.72 -7.85
CA LEU A 80 -10.80 -1.97 -6.42
C LEU A 80 -10.13 -3.29 -5.95
N PRO A 81 -10.34 -4.45 -6.61
CA PRO A 81 -9.65 -5.70 -6.25
C PRO A 81 -8.13 -5.58 -6.30
N LYS A 82 -7.60 -4.95 -7.35
CA LYS A 82 -6.15 -4.75 -7.54
C LYS A 82 -5.56 -3.90 -6.41
N ARG A 83 -6.27 -2.84 -6.03
CA ARG A 83 -5.86 -1.94 -4.94
C ARG A 83 -5.88 -2.66 -3.58
N LEU A 84 -6.88 -3.51 -3.35
CA LEU A 84 -6.97 -4.34 -2.14
C LEU A 84 -5.91 -5.43 -2.08
N GLU A 85 -5.62 -6.09 -3.20
CA GLU A 85 -4.53 -7.05 -3.30
C GLU A 85 -3.18 -6.40 -2.99
N ALA A 86 -2.89 -5.25 -3.60
CA ALA A 86 -1.68 -4.48 -3.31
C ALA A 86 -1.62 -4.02 -1.85
N TYR A 87 -2.74 -3.64 -1.24
CA TYR A 87 -2.83 -3.34 0.20
C TYR A 87 -2.42 -4.54 1.06
N VAL A 88 -3.02 -5.72 0.83
CA VAL A 88 -2.73 -6.92 1.61
C VAL A 88 -1.29 -7.38 1.44
N LEU A 89 -0.76 -7.31 0.22
CA LEU A 89 0.64 -7.68 -0.03
C LEU A 89 1.62 -6.72 0.66
N ARG A 90 1.37 -5.40 0.62
CA ARG A 90 2.20 -4.42 1.37
C ARG A 90 2.09 -4.61 2.88
N GLN A 91 0.91 -4.89 3.40
CA GLN A 91 0.72 -5.25 4.80
C GLN A 91 1.60 -6.46 5.19
N LYS A 92 1.55 -7.53 4.39
CA LYS A 92 2.37 -8.73 4.63
C LYS A 92 3.87 -8.44 4.58
N GLN A 93 4.34 -7.57 3.68
CA GLN A 93 5.74 -7.15 3.63
C GLN A 93 6.16 -6.43 4.93
N VAL A 94 5.32 -5.52 5.44
CA VAL A 94 5.55 -4.85 6.73
C VAL A 94 5.64 -5.87 7.85
N GLU A 95 4.66 -6.75 7.97
CA GLU A 95 4.60 -7.79 9.01
C GLU A 95 5.81 -8.74 8.93
N ASN A 96 6.21 -9.15 7.72
CA ASN A 96 7.40 -9.97 7.51
C ASN A 96 8.68 -9.24 7.92
N THR A 97 8.81 -7.96 7.57
CA THR A 97 9.97 -7.14 7.91
C THR A 97 10.09 -6.97 9.42
N GLU A 98 9.00 -6.63 10.11
CA GLU A 98 8.98 -6.50 11.57
C GLU A 98 9.30 -7.82 12.27
N ARG A 99 8.78 -8.94 11.75
CA ARG A 99 9.01 -10.28 12.31
C ARG A 99 10.45 -10.77 12.11
N LYS A 100 10.99 -10.64 10.91
CA LYS A 100 12.33 -11.13 10.54
C LYS A 100 13.43 -10.20 11.07
N HIS A 101 13.22 -8.90 10.93
CA HIS A 101 14.27 -7.88 11.06
C HIS A 101 14.03 -6.91 12.22
N GLY A 102 13.06 -7.18 13.10
CA GLY A 102 12.66 -6.28 14.19
C GLY A 102 13.79 -5.92 15.17
N LEU A 103 14.85 -6.72 15.26
CA LEU A 103 16.05 -6.40 16.06
C LEU A 103 16.93 -5.32 15.40
N HIS A 104 16.86 -5.19 14.08
CA HIS A 104 17.55 -4.18 13.30
C HIS A 104 16.71 -2.90 13.13
N LEU A 105 15.46 -2.88 13.62
CA LEU A 105 14.62 -1.69 13.58
C LEU A 105 14.82 -0.85 14.84
N LEU A 106 15.14 0.44 14.67
CA LEU A 106 15.30 1.40 15.76
C LEU A 106 14.01 1.54 16.58
N ARG A 107 12.87 1.55 15.89
CA ARG A 107 11.55 1.39 16.48
C ARG A 107 11.13 -0.01 16.09
N ARG A 108 10.85 -0.89 17.05
CA ARG A 108 10.44 -2.30 16.82
C ARG A 108 9.24 -2.50 15.87
N LYS A 109 8.69 -1.42 15.33
CA LYS A 109 7.64 -1.35 14.30
C LYS A 109 7.99 -0.31 13.25
N LEU A 110 7.55 -0.57 12.02
CA LEU A 110 7.60 0.35 10.90
C LEU A 110 6.54 1.44 11.06
N GLU A 111 6.81 2.65 10.57
CA GLU A 111 5.78 3.69 10.48
C GLU A 111 5.06 3.54 9.14
N THR A 112 3.73 3.51 9.15
CA THR A 112 2.93 3.35 7.93
C THR A 112 1.85 4.40 7.85
N ALA A 113 1.44 4.76 6.63
CA ALA A 113 0.25 5.57 6.39
C ALA A 113 -0.87 4.72 5.80
N GLY A 114 -2.08 4.86 6.36
CA GLY A 114 -3.34 4.36 5.78
C GLY A 114 -3.22 2.98 5.14
N SER A 115 -3.36 2.94 3.81
CA SER A 115 -3.31 1.72 2.98
C SER A 115 -1.90 1.23 2.63
N TYR A 116 -0.91 1.48 3.51
CA TYR A 116 0.50 1.18 3.28
C TYR A 116 1.08 1.85 2.03
N THR A 117 0.53 3.00 1.62
CA THR A 117 1.04 3.81 0.50
C THR A 117 2.32 4.56 0.85
N PHE A 118 2.58 4.72 2.15
CA PHE A 118 3.86 5.17 2.68
C PHE A 118 4.31 4.23 3.79
N ILE A 119 5.58 3.83 3.73
CA ILE A 119 6.24 3.03 4.75
C ILE A 119 7.57 3.69 5.09
N ARG A 120 7.85 3.86 6.38
CA ARG A 120 9.16 4.27 6.87
C ARG A 120 9.76 3.19 7.76
N ALA A 121 11.02 2.87 7.46
CA ALA A 121 11.87 2.05 8.30
C ALA A 121 13.03 2.88 8.83
N ASP A 122 13.23 2.89 10.14
CA ASP A 122 14.46 3.38 10.76
C ASP A 122 15.29 2.16 11.15
N LEU A 123 16.39 1.90 10.45
CA LEU A 123 17.29 0.76 10.61
C LEU A 123 18.52 1.15 11.45
N VAL A 124 18.94 0.25 12.32
CA VAL A 124 20.23 0.29 13.02
C VAL A 124 21.22 -0.54 12.20
N LEU A 125 22.30 0.10 11.74
CA LEU A 125 23.45 -0.64 11.22
C LEU A 125 24.43 -0.84 12.36
N ASP A 126 25.01 -2.04 12.46
CA ASP A 126 25.83 -2.52 13.57
C ASP A 126 27.22 -1.84 13.65
N PHE A 127 27.21 -0.51 13.72
CA PHE A 127 28.37 0.34 13.98
C PHE A 127 28.15 0.96 15.35
N GLU A 128 28.75 0.34 16.37
CA GLU A 128 28.95 0.86 17.74
C GLU A 128 28.21 2.20 17.99
N ASP A 129 26.97 2.11 18.48
CA ASP A 129 26.13 3.18 19.05
C ASP A 129 25.88 4.51 18.27
N TYR A 130 26.35 4.72 17.04
CA TYR A 130 26.34 6.07 16.45
C TYR A 130 25.76 6.23 15.02
N GLY A 131 25.23 5.19 14.39
CA GLY A 131 24.72 5.28 13.00
C GLY A 131 23.45 4.49 12.70
N GLY A 132 22.59 5.03 11.81
CA GLY A 132 21.40 4.36 11.32
C GLY A 132 20.98 4.84 9.94
N ILE A 133 20.12 4.07 9.27
CA ILE A 133 19.57 4.42 7.96
C ILE A 133 18.07 4.56 8.09
N ARG A 134 17.54 5.68 7.60
CA ARG A 134 16.11 5.87 7.39
C ARG A 134 15.76 5.56 5.94
N LEU A 135 14.77 4.71 5.76
CA LEU A 135 14.13 4.43 4.49
C LEU A 135 12.76 5.09 4.51
N ASP A 136 12.53 6.07 3.63
CA ASP A 136 11.20 6.62 3.35
C ASP A 136 10.75 6.06 2.00
N MET A 137 9.63 5.33 1.95
CA MET A 137 9.17 4.63 0.75
C MET A 137 7.72 4.99 0.41
N TRP A 138 7.47 5.26 -0.87
CA TRP A 138 6.15 5.59 -1.42
C TRP A 138 5.75 4.57 -2.48
N TYR A 139 4.50 4.14 -2.43
CA TYR A 139 3.94 3.10 -3.27
C TYR A 139 2.78 3.65 -4.08
N ASP A 140 2.68 3.21 -5.32
CA ASP A 140 1.49 3.44 -6.14
C ASP A 140 0.31 2.58 -5.67
N ASP A 141 -0.88 2.93 -6.13
CA ASP A 141 -2.15 2.29 -5.77
C ASP A 141 -2.16 0.77 -5.96
N PHE A 142 -1.53 0.29 -7.04
CA PHE A 142 -1.55 -1.13 -7.44
C PHE A 142 -0.20 -1.82 -7.24
N SER A 143 0.81 -1.12 -6.71
CA SER A 143 2.17 -1.65 -6.61
C SER A 143 2.49 -2.17 -5.23
N VAL A 144 3.23 -3.28 -5.21
CA VAL A 144 3.88 -3.84 -4.01
C VAL A 144 5.34 -3.45 -3.90
N ARG A 145 5.87 -2.75 -4.90
CA ARG A 145 7.21 -2.16 -4.90
C ARG A 145 7.08 -0.64 -4.80
N PRO A 146 7.95 0.04 -4.05
CA PRO A 146 7.89 1.47 -3.98
C PRO A 146 8.24 2.07 -5.35
N HIS A 147 7.43 3.02 -5.83
CA HIS A 147 7.76 3.81 -7.02
C HIS A 147 8.84 4.85 -6.70
N ARG A 148 8.99 5.18 -5.41
CA ARG A 148 10.00 6.10 -4.90
C ARG A 148 10.48 5.62 -3.55
N ALA A 149 11.80 5.59 -3.39
CA ALA A 149 12.46 5.37 -2.12
C ALA A 149 13.48 6.49 -1.90
N ILE A 150 13.58 6.97 -0.66
CA ILE A 150 14.64 7.89 -0.23
C ILE A 150 15.35 7.24 0.95
N VAL A 151 16.67 7.15 0.83
CA VAL A 151 17.55 6.61 1.86
C VAL A 151 18.28 7.78 2.52
N LYS A 152 18.22 7.89 3.85
CA LYS A 152 18.88 8.95 4.61
C LYS A 152 19.74 8.36 5.71
N CYS A 153 21.00 8.77 5.77
CA CYS A 153 21.87 8.46 6.89
C CYS A 153 21.50 9.31 8.11
N ARG A 154 21.59 8.69 9.29
CA ARG A 154 21.53 9.36 10.58
C ARG A 154 22.77 8.97 11.36
N GLY A 155 23.61 9.95 11.65
CA GLY A 155 24.86 9.71 12.35
C GLY A 155 25.84 10.87 12.12
N PRO A 156 27.05 10.78 12.69
CA PRO A 156 28.12 11.73 12.42
C PRO A 156 28.53 11.71 10.94
N SER A 157 29.22 12.77 10.48
CA SER A 157 29.68 12.89 9.10
C SER A 157 30.52 11.70 8.65
N SER A 158 31.39 11.18 9.52
CA SER A 158 32.20 9.98 9.26
C SER A 158 31.39 8.73 8.95
N PHE A 159 30.21 8.56 9.58
CA PHE A 159 29.31 7.46 9.26
C PHE A 159 28.71 7.66 7.87
N THR A 160 28.24 8.88 7.57
CA THR A 160 27.66 9.22 6.27
C THR A 160 28.64 8.94 5.13
N ASP A 161 29.91 9.33 5.29
CA ASP A 161 30.96 9.09 4.29
C ASP A 161 31.27 7.60 4.11
N MET A 162 31.18 6.80 5.18
CA MET A 162 31.41 5.34 5.10
C MET A 162 30.28 4.58 4.39
N VAL A 163 29.05 5.11 4.42
CA VAL A 163 27.87 4.42 3.87
C VAL A 163 27.34 5.06 2.59
N SER A 164 27.94 6.13 2.07
CA SER A 164 27.45 6.85 0.88
C SER A 164 27.25 5.94 -0.34
N ASP A 165 28.24 5.09 -0.63
CA ASP A 165 28.17 4.17 -1.77
C ASP A 165 27.14 3.04 -1.51
N LYS A 166 26.91 2.72 -0.24
CA LYS A 166 25.84 1.80 0.16
C LYS A 166 24.47 2.44 -0.03
N VAL A 167 24.30 3.73 0.23
CA VAL A 167 23.02 4.46 0.12
C VAL A 167 22.45 4.38 -1.30
N GLU A 168 23.27 4.60 -2.33
CA GLU A 168 22.81 4.48 -3.73
C GLU A 168 22.37 3.06 -4.05
N GLY A 169 23.18 2.05 -3.69
CA GLY A 169 22.82 0.64 -3.88
C GLY A 169 21.56 0.21 -3.13
N ILE A 170 21.34 0.72 -1.91
CA ILE A 170 20.12 0.48 -1.12
C ILE A 170 18.90 1.07 -1.85
N GLN A 171 19.04 2.26 -2.43
CA GLN A 171 17.94 2.90 -3.13
C GLN A 171 17.51 2.10 -4.37
N ASP A 172 18.47 1.63 -5.17
CA ASP A 172 18.21 0.80 -6.35
C ASP A 172 17.58 -0.56 -5.98
N LEU A 173 18.04 -1.15 -4.88
CA LEU A 173 17.48 -2.37 -4.33
C LEU A 173 16.00 -2.19 -3.94
N LEU A 174 15.68 -1.10 -3.24
CA LEU A 174 14.31 -0.82 -2.81
C LEU A 174 13.37 -0.54 -3.99
N GLN A 175 13.86 0.01 -5.10
CA GLN A 175 13.05 0.23 -6.30
C GLN A 175 12.81 -1.07 -7.08
N SER A 176 13.67 -2.08 -6.92
CA SER A 176 13.59 -3.34 -7.66
C SER A 176 12.88 -4.45 -6.89
N LEU A 177 12.91 -4.43 -5.55
CA LEU A 177 12.40 -5.48 -4.68
C LEU A 177 11.31 -4.99 -3.70
N PRO A 178 10.41 -5.89 -3.25
CA PRO A 178 9.64 -5.77 -2.01
C PRO A 178 10.50 -5.34 -0.80
N LEU A 179 9.90 -4.67 0.18
CA LEU A 179 10.63 -4.20 1.37
C LEU A 179 11.28 -5.35 2.15
N ASP A 180 10.56 -6.44 2.41
CA ASP A 180 11.09 -7.56 3.20
C ASP A 180 12.24 -8.27 2.49
N GLU A 181 12.15 -8.43 1.17
CA GLU A 181 13.22 -8.98 0.33
C GLU A 181 14.43 -8.03 0.24
N ALA A 182 14.20 -6.73 0.09
CA ALA A 182 15.27 -5.73 0.11
C ALA A 182 15.99 -5.80 1.47
N CYS A 183 15.27 -5.81 2.58
CA CYS A 183 15.85 -5.99 3.91
C CYS A 183 16.65 -7.30 4.04
N ASP A 184 16.16 -8.43 3.49
CA ASP A 184 16.91 -9.69 3.49
C ASP A 184 18.30 -9.53 2.82
N VAL A 185 18.39 -8.81 1.70
CA VAL A 185 19.67 -8.52 1.02
C VAL A 185 20.54 -7.52 1.80
N LEU A 186 19.92 -6.48 2.37
CA LEU A 186 20.62 -5.46 3.17
C LEU A 186 21.32 -6.06 4.38
N PHE A 187 20.64 -6.95 5.10
CA PHE A 187 21.18 -7.56 6.31
C PHE A 187 22.08 -8.78 6.03
N ALA A 188 22.01 -9.39 4.84
CA ALA A 188 22.95 -10.43 4.44
C ALA A 188 24.34 -9.89 4.04
N THR A 189 24.43 -8.59 3.73
CA THR A 189 25.65 -7.91 3.26
C THR A 189 26.28 -6.97 4.28
N ALA A 190 25.66 -6.84 5.46
CA ALA A 190 26.13 -6.08 6.61
C ALA A 190 26.99 -6.96 7.53
#